data_AF-A0A6P0TFK9-F1
#
_entry.id   AF-A0A6P0TFK9-F1
#
_cell.length_a   1.000
_cell.length_b   1.000
_cell.length_c   1.000
_cell.angle_alpha   90.00
_cell.angle_beta   90.00
_cell.angle_gamma   90.00
#
_symmetry.space_group_name_H-M   'P 1'
#
loop_
_entity.id
_entity.type
_entity.pdbx_description
1 polymer ?
#
loop_
_entity_poly.entity_id
_entity_poly.type
_entity_poly.pdbx_seq_one_letter_code
_entity_poly.pdbx_strand_id
1 'polypeptide(L)'
;MHHYHSPFTVVLIIPTGIGAAIGGYAGDGLPVARAIAQVADCLVTHPNVLNGAQLYWPMDNVLYVEGYGLDQFASGAWDLVPVRRNRIGLVLDRAIEPELKLRHLQAADAARATLGLTMTDYVVTDEELGVLLKTASSGATWGTIQHPDSLLRAVDKSIHQAGAEAIAVVARFPDDEDADVLENYRHGHGVDSLAGAEAVISHLIVQTFQVPCAHAPALAPIPPDPNLSPRSAAEELGYTFLPCVLAGLSQAPHFQPSTVSATPHRIMATDVNAVVLPATACGSSAVLSFV
;
A
#
# COMPACT_ATOMS: atom_id res chain seq x y z
N MET A 1 -33.45 -18.90 18.50
CA MET A 1 -32.30 -18.12 18.99
C MET A 1 -31.34 -17.96 17.83
N HIS A 2 -31.33 -16.80 17.17
CA HIS A 2 -30.25 -16.48 16.25
C HIS A 2 -29.02 -16.20 17.11
N HIS A 3 -28.06 -17.12 17.13
CA HIS A 3 -26.73 -16.79 17.59
C HIS A 3 -26.18 -15.76 16.61
N TYR A 4 -26.21 -14.48 16.98
CA TYR A 4 -25.37 -13.48 16.34
C TYR A 4 -23.93 -13.90 16.61
N HIS A 5 -23.31 -14.56 15.65
CA HIS A 5 -21.88 -14.76 15.66
C HIS A 5 -21.26 -13.40 15.35
N SER A 6 -20.49 -12.84 16.27
CA SER A 6 -19.64 -11.70 15.94
C SER A 6 -18.64 -12.16 14.87
N PRO A 7 -18.42 -11.39 13.78
CA PRO A 7 -17.51 -11.78 12.72
C PRO A 7 -16.10 -12.04 13.28
N PHE A 8 -15.46 -13.12 12.88
CA PHE A 8 -14.07 -13.40 13.19
C PHE A 8 -13.15 -12.47 12.38
N THR A 9 -12.73 -11.37 13.02
CA THR A 9 -11.89 -10.33 12.42
C THR A 9 -10.43 -10.55 12.76
N VAL A 10 -9.58 -10.63 11.74
CA VAL A 10 -8.14 -10.84 11.87
C VAL A 10 -7.39 -9.66 11.29
N VAL A 11 -6.33 -9.22 11.96
CA VAL A 11 -5.37 -8.26 11.42
C VAL A 11 -4.10 -9.01 11.01
N LEU A 12 -3.66 -8.89 9.75
CA LEU A 12 -2.39 -9.42 9.27
C LEU A 12 -1.41 -8.27 9.05
N ILE A 13 -0.24 -8.34 9.70
CA ILE A 13 0.84 -7.37 9.56
C ILE A 13 2.08 -8.11 9.08
N ILE A 14 2.59 -7.73 7.91
CA ILE A 14 3.89 -8.20 7.42
C ILE A 14 4.74 -6.96 7.16
N PRO A 15 5.55 -6.51 8.14
CA PRO A 15 6.30 -5.28 7.97
C PRO A 15 7.24 -5.37 6.78
N THR A 16 7.28 -4.31 5.98
CA THR A 16 8.24 -4.22 4.89
C THR A 16 9.61 -3.80 5.40
N GLY A 17 10.65 -4.09 4.61
CA GLY A 17 12.02 -3.66 4.95
C GLY A 17 12.69 -4.42 6.10
N ILE A 18 12.06 -5.47 6.68
CA ILE A 18 12.64 -6.24 7.79
C ILE A 18 13.11 -7.66 7.39
N GLY A 19 12.98 -8.03 6.12
CA GLY A 19 13.37 -9.36 5.63
C GLY A 19 12.51 -10.50 6.19
N ALA A 20 11.18 -10.32 6.25
CA ALA A 20 10.28 -11.37 6.70
C ALA A 20 10.43 -12.63 5.83
N ALA A 21 10.59 -13.80 6.47
CA ALA A 21 10.80 -15.05 5.75
C ALA A 21 9.60 -15.45 4.86
N ILE A 22 8.40 -14.97 5.21
CA ILE A 22 7.17 -15.10 4.44
C ILE A 22 6.54 -13.72 4.34
N GLY A 23 6.24 -13.27 3.11
CA GLY A 23 5.64 -11.97 2.82
C GLY A 23 6.64 -10.82 2.76
N GLY A 24 7.94 -11.12 2.79
CA GLY A 24 9.01 -10.12 2.66
C GLY A 24 9.33 -9.71 1.22
N TYR A 25 8.66 -10.30 0.23
CA TYR A 25 8.82 -10.02 -1.20
C TYR A 25 7.45 -9.74 -1.81
N ALA A 26 7.39 -8.97 -2.89
CA ALA A 26 6.10 -8.61 -3.52
C ALA A 26 5.22 -9.83 -3.84
N GLY A 27 5.81 -10.95 -4.24
CA GLY A 27 5.06 -12.13 -4.67
C GLY A 27 4.56 -13.06 -3.55
N ASP A 28 5.00 -12.90 -2.29
CA ASP A 28 4.76 -13.92 -1.24
C ASP A 28 3.89 -13.47 -0.06
N GLY A 29 3.48 -12.20 0.00
CA GLY A 29 2.51 -11.70 0.99
C GLY A 29 1.06 -12.10 0.68
N LEU A 30 0.65 -11.95 -0.58
CA LEU A 30 -0.73 -12.16 -1.02
C LEU A 30 -1.23 -13.59 -0.77
N PRO A 31 -0.45 -14.66 -1.02
CA PRO A 31 -0.86 -16.03 -0.65
C PRO A 31 -1.16 -16.21 0.85
N VAL A 32 -0.43 -15.53 1.74
CA VAL A 32 -0.67 -15.57 3.19
C VAL A 32 -2.00 -14.92 3.51
N ALA A 33 -2.25 -13.71 2.99
CA ALA A 33 -3.54 -13.03 3.16
C ALA A 33 -4.70 -13.89 2.66
N ARG A 34 -4.55 -14.54 1.50
CA ARG A 34 -5.56 -15.45 0.95
C ARG A 34 -5.84 -16.64 1.86
N ALA A 35 -4.80 -17.24 2.44
CA ALA A 35 -4.97 -18.36 3.36
C ALA A 35 -5.71 -17.95 4.64
N ILE A 36 -5.40 -16.78 5.20
CA ILE A 36 -6.09 -16.25 6.38
C ILE A 36 -7.54 -15.84 6.05
N ALA A 37 -7.76 -15.21 4.90
CA ALA A 37 -9.10 -14.80 4.45
C ALA A 37 -10.05 -15.99 4.20
N GLN A 38 -9.54 -17.22 4.07
CA GLN A 38 -10.40 -18.42 3.99
C GLN A 38 -11.00 -18.84 5.33
N VAL A 39 -10.43 -18.38 6.46
CA VAL A 39 -10.89 -18.72 7.81
C VAL A 39 -11.45 -17.51 8.56
N ALA A 40 -11.07 -16.30 8.18
CA ALA A 40 -11.56 -15.05 8.75
C ALA A 40 -12.84 -14.58 8.05
N ASP A 41 -13.79 -14.05 8.83
CA ASP A 41 -14.95 -13.34 8.27
C ASP A 41 -14.56 -11.96 7.75
N CYS A 42 -13.51 -11.35 8.32
CA CYS A 42 -12.91 -10.11 7.87
C CYS A 42 -11.39 -10.12 8.13
N LEU A 43 -10.60 -9.77 7.12
CA LEU A 43 -9.15 -9.60 7.23
C LEU A 43 -8.79 -8.14 7.01
N VAL A 44 -8.10 -7.51 7.96
CA VAL A 44 -7.51 -6.18 7.80
C VAL A 44 -6.02 -6.35 7.55
N THR A 45 -5.50 -5.76 6.48
CA THR A 45 -4.06 -5.81 6.19
C THR A 45 -3.63 -4.63 5.32
N HIS A 46 -2.33 -4.44 5.16
CA HIS A 46 -1.76 -3.27 4.49
C HIS A 46 -1.41 -3.53 3.01
N PRO A 47 -1.31 -2.46 2.20
CA PRO A 47 -0.96 -2.50 0.78
C PRO A 47 0.09 -3.54 0.40
N ASN A 48 1.25 -3.50 1.05
CA ASN A 48 2.41 -4.34 0.68
C ASN A 48 2.17 -5.85 0.85
N VAL A 49 1.16 -6.27 1.63
CA VAL A 49 0.76 -7.68 1.69
C VAL A 49 -0.07 -8.07 0.47
N LEU A 50 -0.93 -7.17 -0.01
CA LEU A 50 -1.91 -7.45 -1.06
C LEU A 50 -1.37 -7.15 -2.47
N ASN A 51 -0.36 -6.30 -2.55
CA ASN A 51 0.24 -5.81 -3.79
C ASN A 51 1.32 -6.77 -4.29
N GLY A 52 0.97 -7.61 -5.27
CA GLY A 52 1.92 -8.46 -5.98
C GLY A 52 2.50 -7.78 -7.21
N ALA A 53 2.96 -6.53 -7.07
CA ALA A 53 3.40 -5.65 -8.18
C ALA A 53 2.32 -5.43 -9.25
N GLN A 54 2.29 -6.22 -10.33
CA GLN A 54 1.22 -6.17 -11.33
C GLN A 54 0.05 -7.11 -11.00
N LEU A 55 0.25 -8.03 -10.05
CA LEU A 55 -0.69 -9.05 -9.67
C LEU A 55 -1.47 -8.62 -8.42
N TYR A 56 -2.76 -8.93 -8.41
CA TYR A 56 -3.63 -8.80 -7.25
C TYR A 56 -4.69 -9.90 -7.31
N TRP A 57 -5.36 -10.15 -6.19
CA TRP A 57 -6.43 -11.14 -6.11
C TRP A 57 -7.67 -10.54 -5.43
N PRO A 58 -8.83 -10.48 -6.11
CA PRO A 58 -10.06 -10.00 -5.51
C PRO A 58 -10.48 -10.87 -4.31
N MET A 59 -10.75 -10.23 -3.18
CA MET A 59 -11.26 -10.88 -1.97
C MET A 59 -12.29 -9.95 -1.32
N ASP A 60 -13.52 -10.43 -1.18
CA ASP A 60 -14.65 -9.61 -0.71
C ASP A 60 -14.61 -9.32 0.81
N ASN A 61 -13.78 -10.07 1.56
CA ASN A 61 -13.66 -9.99 3.02
C ASN A 61 -12.31 -9.42 3.48
N VAL A 62 -11.62 -8.65 2.64
CA VAL A 62 -10.31 -8.07 2.97
C VAL A 62 -10.36 -6.54 2.89
N LEU A 63 -9.94 -5.88 3.97
CA LEU A 63 -9.80 -4.43 4.05
C LEU A 63 -8.35 -4.01 3.82
N TYR A 64 -8.17 -3.22 2.77
CA TYR A 64 -6.90 -2.65 2.33
C TYR A 64 -6.58 -1.36 3.10
N VAL A 65 -5.74 -1.44 4.13
CA VAL A 65 -5.51 -0.35 5.10
C VAL A 65 -4.05 0.05 5.17
N GLU A 66 -3.73 1.27 4.77
CA GLU A 66 -2.39 1.85 4.85
C GLU A 66 -1.81 1.79 6.28
N GLY A 67 -0.47 1.69 6.41
CA GLY A 67 0.20 1.43 7.67
C GLY A 67 -0.09 2.42 8.80
N TYR A 68 -0.09 3.73 8.53
CA TYR A 68 -0.49 4.72 9.54
C TYR A 68 -1.98 4.60 9.89
N GLY A 69 -2.83 4.41 8.88
CA GLY A 69 -4.25 4.15 9.10
C GLY A 69 -4.48 2.92 9.98
N LEU A 70 -3.65 1.88 9.82
CA LEU A 70 -3.66 0.69 10.65
C LEU A 70 -3.22 0.97 12.09
N ASP A 71 -2.20 1.80 12.30
CA ASP A 71 -1.78 2.25 13.63
C ASP A 71 -2.89 3.05 14.33
N GLN A 72 -3.57 3.95 13.60
CA GLN A 72 -4.70 4.72 14.14
C GLN A 72 -5.91 3.83 14.44
N PHE A 73 -6.17 2.83 13.59
CA PHE A 73 -7.19 1.82 13.84
C PHE A 73 -6.87 0.99 15.08
N ALA A 74 -5.64 0.48 15.18
CA ALA A 74 -5.20 -0.35 16.30
C ALA A 74 -5.28 0.38 17.66
N SER A 75 -4.95 1.67 17.68
CA SER A 75 -5.07 2.52 18.87
C SER A 75 -6.50 2.91 19.22
N GLY A 76 -7.48 2.54 18.40
CA GLY A 76 -8.88 2.93 18.56
C GLY A 76 -9.15 4.40 18.28
N ALA A 77 -8.18 5.12 17.68
CA ALA A 77 -8.36 6.52 17.29
C ALA A 77 -9.29 6.64 16.08
N TRP A 78 -9.19 5.71 15.13
CA TRP A 78 -10.04 5.64 13.94
C TRP A 78 -10.79 4.30 13.86
N ASP A 79 -12.02 4.36 13.37
CA ASP A 79 -12.79 3.21 12.89
C ASP A 79 -12.58 3.05 11.37
N LEU A 80 -12.72 1.83 10.88
CA LEU A 80 -12.72 1.52 9.44
C LEU A 80 -14.15 1.44 8.94
N VAL A 81 -14.47 2.15 7.86
CA VAL A 81 -15.80 2.11 7.22
C VAL A 81 -15.66 1.41 5.86
N PRO A 82 -16.05 0.13 5.74
CA PRO A 82 -16.02 -0.57 4.46
C PRO A 82 -16.85 0.15 3.40
N VAL A 83 -16.33 0.20 2.18
CA VAL A 83 -16.97 0.85 1.04
C VAL A 83 -17.16 -0.13 -0.09
N ARG A 84 -18.21 0.09 -0.89
CA ARG A 84 -18.43 -0.72 -2.10
C ARG A 84 -17.46 -0.34 -3.21
N ARG A 85 -17.13 0.94 -3.33
CA ARG A 85 -16.23 1.49 -4.36
C ARG A 85 -15.75 2.89 -3.98
N ASN A 86 -14.48 3.17 -4.23
CA ASN A 86 -13.90 4.51 -4.17
C ASN A 86 -13.76 5.12 -5.57
N ARG A 87 -13.84 6.45 -5.66
CA ARG A 87 -13.26 7.24 -6.76
C ARG A 87 -11.78 7.47 -6.47
N ILE A 88 -10.90 6.84 -7.23
CA ILE A 88 -9.46 6.92 -7.00
C ILE A 88 -8.85 8.14 -7.70
N GLY A 89 -8.13 8.97 -6.96
CA GLY A 89 -7.28 10.03 -7.49
C GLY A 89 -5.89 9.50 -7.81
N LEU A 90 -5.34 9.89 -8.96
CA LEU A 90 -3.97 9.54 -9.36
C LEU A 90 -3.09 10.78 -9.26
N VAL A 91 -2.08 10.74 -8.40
CA VAL A 91 -1.06 11.78 -8.28
C VAL A 91 0.24 11.26 -8.88
N LEU A 92 0.81 12.01 -9.81
CA LEU A 92 2.05 11.67 -10.50
C LEU A 92 3.13 12.68 -10.13
N ASP A 93 4.29 12.20 -9.72
CA ASP A 93 5.47 13.03 -9.53
C ASP A 93 5.92 13.65 -10.86
N ARG A 94 6.27 14.94 -10.79
CA ARG A 94 6.79 15.74 -11.91
C ARG A 94 8.10 15.18 -12.47
N ALA A 95 8.89 14.50 -11.64
CA ALA A 95 10.17 13.93 -12.04
C ALA A 95 10.03 12.73 -12.98
N ILE A 96 8.84 12.13 -13.09
CA ILE A 96 8.62 10.96 -13.95
C ILE A 96 8.80 11.35 -15.42
N GLU A 97 9.69 10.64 -16.12
CA GLU A 97 10.00 10.86 -17.52
C GLU A 97 8.76 10.69 -18.41
N PRO A 98 8.66 11.40 -19.56
CA PRO A 98 7.46 11.39 -20.39
C PRO A 98 6.99 9.98 -20.81
N GLU A 99 7.91 9.08 -21.16
CA GLU A 99 7.56 7.70 -21.52
C GLU A 99 7.06 6.92 -20.31
N LEU A 100 7.78 6.96 -19.19
CA LEU A 100 7.40 6.24 -17.98
C LEU A 100 6.05 6.75 -17.44
N LYS A 101 5.82 8.05 -17.49
CA LYS A 101 4.53 8.67 -17.18
C LYS A 101 3.42 8.14 -18.08
N LEU A 102 3.65 8.07 -19.39
CA LEU A 102 2.68 7.52 -20.34
C LEU A 102 2.31 6.07 -19.99
N ARG A 103 3.28 5.26 -19.56
CA ARG A 103 3.04 3.87 -19.15
C ARG A 103 2.17 3.76 -17.91
N HIS A 104 2.37 4.63 -16.92
CA HIS A 104 1.49 4.70 -15.74
C HIS A 104 0.07 5.13 -16.10
N LEU A 105 -0.07 6.12 -17.00
CA LEU A 105 -1.38 6.53 -17.51
C LEU A 105 -2.08 5.40 -18.26
N GLN A 106 -1.36 4.66 -19.10
CA GLN A 106 -1.89 3.48 -19.79
C GLN A 106 -2.28 2.36 -18.82
N ALA A 107 -1.53 2.15 -17.74
CA ALA A 107 -1.89 1.18 -16.70
C ALA A 107 -3.19 1.61 -15.97
N ALA A 108 -3.35 2.90 -15.68
CA ALA A 108 -4.58 3.44 -15.11
C ALA A 108 -5.77 3.29 -16.07
N ASP A 109 -5.60 3.61 -17.35
CA ASP A 109 -6.64 3.46 -18.38
C ASP A 109 -7.01 1.99 -18.60
N ALA A 110 -6.02 1.09 -18.59
CA ALA A 110 -6.25 -0.34 -18.63
C ALA A 110 -7.08 -0.79 -17.42
N ALA A 111 -6.71 -0.37 -16.20
CA ALA A 111 -7.46 -0.71 -15.00
C ALA A 111 -8.91 -0.18 -15.02
N ARG A 112 -9.14 1.04 -15.51
CA ARG A 112 -10.50 1.57 -15.76
C ARG A 112 -11.29 0.68 -16.72
N ALA A 113 -10.68 0.32 -17.86
CA ALA A 113 -11.37 -0.39 -18.93
C ALA A 113 -11.63 -1.87 -18.61
N THR A 114 -10.67 -2.56 -17.98
CA THR A 114 -10.72 -4.01 -17.79
C THR A 114 -11.25 -4.41 -16.43
N LEU A 115 -10.90 -3.66 -15.37
CA LEU A 115 -11.30 -3.96 -14.00
C LEU A 115 -12.53 -3.15 -13.59
N GLY A 116 -12.92 -2.16 -14.40
CA GLY A 116 -14.06 -1.31 -14.12
C GLY A 116 -13.83 -0.45 -12.88
N LEU A 117 -12.65 0.16 -12.72
CA LEU A 117 -12.36 1.07 -11.59
C LEU A 117 -12.90 2.48 -11.85
N THR A 118 -13.35 3.19 -10.80
CA THR A 118 -13.70 4.62 -10.93
C THR A 118 -12.48 5.43 -10.53
N MET A 119 -12.07 6.35 -11.39
CA MET A 119 -10.96 7.24 -11.07
C MET A 119 -11.30 8.66 -11.52
N THR A 120 -10.75 9.65 -10.83
CA THR A 120 -10.76 11.05 -11.28
C THR A 120 -9.71 11.25 -12.39
N ASP A 121 -9.60 12.48 -12.91
CA ASP A 121 -8.40 12.87 -13.66
C ASP A 121 -7.15 12.81 -12.76
N TYR A 122 -5.98 12.73 -13.39
CA TYR A 122 -4.70 12.70 -12.67
C TYR A 122 -4.19 14.12 -12.39
N VAL A 123 -3.45 14.28 -11.29
CA VAL A 123 -2.77 15.52 -10.92
C VAL A 123 -1.26 15.27 -10.98
N VAL A 124 -0.52 16.22 -11.55
CA VAL A 124 0.95 16.20 -11.49
C VAL A 124 1.41 17.15 -10.39
N THR A 125 2.40 16.74 -9.60
CA THR A 125 3.03 17.62 -8.61
C THR A 125 3.62 18.86 -9.30
N ASP A 126 3.62 20.00 -8.60
CA ASP A 126 4.16 21.23 -9.19
C ASP A 126 5.69 21.26 -9.19
N GLU A 127 6.32 20.47 -8.33
CA GLU A 127 7.77 20.25 -8.21
C GLU A 127 8.08 18.74 -8.16
N GLU A 128 9.35 18.39 -8.40
CA GLU A 128 9.85 17.02 -8.30
C GLU A 128 9.88 16.59 -6.83
N LEU A 129 9.38 15.42 -6.48
CA LEU A 129 9.32 15.01 -5.06
C LEU A 129 10.72 14.80 -4.45
N GLY A 130 11.71 14.43 -5.27
CA GLY A 130 13.08 14.19 -4.84
C GLY A 130 13.17 13.06 -3.83
N VAL A 131 12.71 11.85 -4.20
CA VAL A 131 12.76 10.67 -3.34
C VAL A 131 14.22 10.28 -3.08
N LEU A 132 14.58 10.09 -1.80
CA LEU A 132 15.90 9.67 -1.36
C LEU A 132 15.79 8.38 -0.54
N LEU A 133 16.65 7.41 -0.85
CA LEU A 133 16.77 6.14 -0.14
C LEU A 133 18.00 6.15 0.77
N LYS A 134 17.87 5.58 1.96
CA LYS A 134 18.97 5.43 2.93
C LYS A 134 18.89 4.05 3.59
N THR A 135 20.06 3.49 3.87
CA THR A 135 20.20 2.17 4.51
C THR A 135 21.00 2.29 5.79
N ALA A 136 20.53 1.63 6.85
CA ALA A 136 21.18 1.60 8.16
C ALA A 136 22.30 0.56 8.15
N SER A 137 23.25 0.68 9.08
CA SER A 137 24.24 -0.38 9.34
C SER A 137 23.60 -1.71 9.78
N SER A 138 22.34 -1.68 10.26
CA SER A 138 21.55 -2.88 10.59
C SER A 138 20.90 -3.56 9.38
N GLY A 139 21.03 -2.99 8.18
CA GLY A 139 20.34 -3.45 6.96
C GLY A 139 18.91 -2.93 6.79
N ALA A 140 18.37 -2.20 7.76
CA ALA A 140 17.05 -1.57 7.65
C ALA A 140 17.09 -0.39 6.65
N THR A 141 16.06 -0.29 5.80
CA THR A 141 15.94 0.74 4.76
C THR A 141 14.90 1.78 5.18
N TRP A 142 15.17 3.05 4.90
CA TRP A 142 14.21 4.14 5.07
C TRP A 142 14.37 5.16 3.94
N GLY A 143 13.36 5.99 3.73
CA GLY A 143 13.48 7.07 2.75
C GLY A 143 12.90 8.39 3.21
N THR A 144 13.00 9.38 2.35
CA THR A 144 12.43 10.71 2.52
C THR A 144 12.14 11.33 1.16
N ILE A 145 11.28 12.34 1.13
CA ILE A 145 11.08 13.21 -0.03
C ILE A 145 11.58 14.62 0.29
N GLN A 146 12.08 15.34 -0.71
CA GLN A 146 12.60 16.70 -0.57
C GLN A 146 11.48 17.75 -0.52
N HIS A 147 10.41 17.56 -1.31
CA HIS A 147 9.33 18.54 -1.46
C HIS A 147 7.97 17.94 -1.04
N PRO A 148 7.78 17.61 0.26
CA PRO A 148 6.52 17.03 0.76
C PRO A 148 5.32 17.97 0.59
N ASP A 149 5.54 19.28 0.61
CA ASP A 149 4.51 20.29 0.38
C ASP A 149 3.94 20.24 -1.05
N SER A 150 4.77 19.91 -2.05
CA SER A 150 4.33 19.70 -3.44
C SER A 150 3.39 18.50 -3.55
N LEU A 151 3.72 17.41 -2.86
CA LEU A 151 2.85 16.23 -2.76
C LEU A 151 1.49 16.59 -2.14
N LEU A 152 1.51 17.27 -0.98
CA LEU A 152 0.29 17.65 -0.28
C LEU A 152 -0.61 18.57 -1.13
N ARG A 153 -0.03 19.54 -1.85
CA ARG A 153 -0.80 20.41 -2.78
C ARG A 153 -1.45 19.62 -3.92
N ALA A 154 -0.76 18.61 -4.46
CA ALA A 154 -1.31 17.78 -5.54
C ALA A 154 -2.47 16.91 -5.04
N VAL A 155 -2.32 16.33 -3.84
CA VAL A 155 -3.36 15.51 -3.19
C VAL A 155 -4.57 16.36 -2.82
N ASP A 156 -4.36 17.55 -2.25
CA ASP A 156 -5.43 18.51 -1.93
C ASP A 156 -6.29 18.82 -3.16
N LYS A 157 -5.66 19.11 -4.31
CA LYS A 157 -6.36 19.29 -5.59
C LYS A 157 -7.15 18.04 -6.00
N SER A 158 -6.54 16.87 -5.88
CA SER A 158 -7.21 15.60 -6.22
C SER A 158 -8.46 15.36 -5.38
N ILE A 159 -8.42 15.67 -4.08
CA ILE A 159 -9.55 15.48 -3.17
C ILE A 159 -10.60 16.55 -3.39
N HIS A 160 -10.22 17.83 -3.28
CA HIS A 160 -11.18 18.93 -3.18
C HIS A 160 -11.68 19.44 -4.53
N GLN A 161 -10.89 19.31 -5.61
CA GLN A 161 -11.29 19.76 -6.95
C GLN A 161 -11.84 18.61 -7.80
N ALA A 162 -11.24 17.42 -7.69
CA ALA A 162 -11.64 16.26 -8.50
C ALA A 162 -12.54 15.26 -7.76
N GLY A 163 -12.69 15.38 -6.44
CA GLY A 163 -13.61 14.55 -5.65
C GLY A 163 -13.10 13.12 -5.41
N ALA A 164 -11.78 12.94 -5.35
CA ALA A 164 -11.15 11.67 -5.01
C ALA A 164 -11.46 11.24 -3.57
N GLU A 165 -11.72 9.95 -3.38
CA GLU A 165 -12.03 9.32 -2.08
C GLU A 165 -10.88 8.43 -1.60
N ALA A 166 -9.98 8.04 -2.48
CA ALA A 166 -8.75 7.31 -2.20
C ALA A 166 -7.65 7.80 -3.16
N ILE A 167 -6.39 7.73 -2.75
CA ILE A 167 -5.26 8.33 -3.49
C ILE A 167 -4.23 7.25 -3.86
N ALA A 168 -3.95 7.13 -5.16
CA ALA A 168 -2.78 6.43 -5.67
C ALA A 168 -1.70 7.46 -6.00
N VAL A 169 -0.51 7.32 -5.39
CA VAL A 169 0.65 8.16 -5.72
C VAL A 169 1.67 7.36 -6.51
N VAL A 170 2.12 7.92 -7.62
CA VAL A 170 3.27 7.41 -8.34
C VAL A 170 4.42 8.39 -8.15
N ALA A 171 5.50 7.95 -7.52
CA ALA A 171 6.69 8.77 -7.28
C ALA A 171 7.86 8.25 -8.10
N ARG A 172 8.74 9.16 -8.58
CA ARG A 172 9.98 8.75 -9.26
C ARG A 172 11.02 8.38 -8.21
N PHE A 173 11.46 7.13 -8.22
CA PHE A 173 12.53 6.65 -7.35
C PHE A 173 13.88 6.75 -8.06
N PRO A 174 15.01 6.88 -7.36
CA PRO A 174 16.33 6.82 -8.00
C PRO A 174 16.58 5.42 -8.59
N ASP A 175 17.22 5.34 -9.75
CA ASP A 175 17.61 4.06 -10.38
C ASP A 175 18.92 3.48 -9.79
N ASP A 176 19.72 4.33 -9.15
CA ASP A 176 21.05 4.00 -8.62
C ASP A 176 20.95 3.29 -7.25
N GLU A 177 20.29 2.14 -7.21
CA GLU A 177 20.42 1.23 -6.08
C GLU A 177 21.80 0.57 -6.09
N ASP A 178 22.31 0.23 -4.91
CA ASP A 178 23.49 -0.62 -4.80
C ASP A 178 23.19 -1.95 -5.50
N ALA A 179 23.93 -2.23 -6.58
CA ALA A 179 23.65 -3.35 -7.48
C ALA A 179 23.59 -4.69 -6.72
N ASP A 180 24.42 -4.84 -5.68
CA ASP A 180 24.45 -6.04 -4.85
C ASP A 180 23.15 -6.15 -4.01
N VAL A 181 22.58 -5.04 -3.54
CA VAL A 181 21.33 -5.04 -2.75
C VAL A 181 20.16 -5.45 -3.64
N LEU A 182 20.05 -4.86 -4.83
CA LEU A 182 19.00 -5.16 -5.80
C LEU A 182 19.11 -6.62 -6.28
N GLU A 183 20.31 -7.11 -6.60
CA GLU A 183 20.55 -8.49 -7.01
C GLU A 183 20.15 -9.47 -5.89
N ASN A 184 20.58 -9.22 -4.66
CA ASN A 184 20.20 -10.07 -3.52
C ASN A 184 18.68 -10.11 -3.32
N TYR A 185 17.99 -8.98 -3.43
CA TYR A 185 16.53 -8.95 -3.33
C TYR A 185 15.86 -9.73 -4.46
N ARG A 186 16.29 -9.54 -5.72
CA ARG A 186 15.78 -10.26 -6.90
C ARG A 186 15.98 -11.77 -6.82
N HIS A 187 17.04 -12.24 -6.16
CA HIS A 187 17.29 -13.67 -5.91
C HIS A 187 16.68 -14.20 -4.60
N GLY A 188 15.92 -13.39 -3.86
CA GLY A 188 15.21 -13.86 -2.66
C GLY A 188 16.10 -13.99 -1.43
N HIS A 189 17.20 -13.23 -1.38
CA HIS A 189 18.18 -13.24 -0.28
C HIS A 189 18.31 -11.86 0.39
N GLY A 190 17.73 -10.82 -0.22
CA GLY A 190 17.79 -9.44 0.23
C GLY A 190 16.48 -8.92 0.81
N VAL A 191 16.47 -7.61 1.02
CA VAL A 191 15.37 -6.81 1.56
C VAL A 191 15.03 -5.73 0.55
N ASP A 192 13.75 -5.41 0.42
CA ASP A 192 13.28 -4.31 -0.43
C ASP A 192 13.82 -2.94 0.07
N SER A 193 14.59 -2.28 -0.79
CA SER A 193 15.19 -0.96 -0.60
C SER A 193 14.20 0.19 -0.72
N LEU A 194 13.11 0.00 -1.46
CA LEU A 194 12.13 1.04 -1.79
C LEU A 194 11.09 1.22 -0.69
N ALA A 195 10.72 0.11 -0.04
CA ALA A 195 9.68 0.00 0.97
C ALA A 195 9.62 1.13 2.01
N GLY A 196 10.79 1.59 2.46
CA GLY A 196 10.88 2.63 3.48
C GLY A 196 10.44 4.02 3.00
N ALA A 197 10.81 4.42 1.78
CA ALA A 197 10.44 5.73 1.24
C ALA A 197 8.98 5.75 0.79
N GLU A 198 8.55 4.65 0.20
CA GLU A 198 7.18 4.32 -0.13
C GLU A 198 6.23 4.54 1.05
N ALA A 199 6.54 3.94 2.20
CA ALA A 199 5.76 4.12 3.42
C ALA A 199 5.69 5.60 3.86
N VAL A 200 6.78 6.37 3.73
CA VAL A 200 6.80 7.80 4.09
C VAL A 200 5.82 8.60 3.22
N ILE A 201 5.69 8.29 1.93
CA ILE A 201 4.79 8.97 1.01
C ILE A 201 3.33 8.71 1.38
N SER A 202 2.92 7.44 1.54
CA SER A 202 1.54 7.09 1.87
C SER A 202 1.16 7.59 3.27
N HIS A 203 2.05 7.41 4.24
CA HIS A 203 1.84 7.81 5.63
C HIS A 203 1.59 9.31 5.75
N LEU A 204 2.39 10.14 5.09
CA LEU A 204 2.20 11.60 5.09
C LEU A 204 0.80 12.01 4.59
N ILE A 205 0.30 11.34 3.56
CA ILE A 205 -1.02 11.62 2.97
C ILE A 205 -2.14 11.17 3.91
N VAL A 206 -2.08 9.93 4.40
CA VAL A 206 -3.10 9.40 5.30
C VAL A 206 -3.16 10.21 6.59
N GLN A 207 -2.00 10.57 7.13
CA GLN A 207 -1.92 11.43 8.32
C GLN A 207 -2.54 12.82 8.09
N THR A 208 -2.29 13.42 6.93
CA THR A 208 -2.72 14.80 6.65
C THR A 208 -4.20 14.88 6.26
N PHE A 209 -4.65 13.97 5.39
CA PHE A 209 -5.97 14.07 4.76
C PHE A 209 -6.98 13.03 5.24
N GLN A 210 -6.54 12.01 5.99
CA GLN A 210 -7.42 10.93 6.50
C GLN A 210 -8.19 10.20 5.39
N VAL A 211 -7.60 10.11 4.20
CA VAL A 211 -8.13 9.32 3.07
C VAL A 211 -7.24 8.10 2.83
N PRO A 212 -7.79 6.98 2.36
CA PRO A 212 -6.99 5.82 1.97
C PRO A 212 -5.95 6.19 0.93
N CYS A 213 -4.71 5.75 1.13
CA CYS A 213 -3.61 6.01 0.21
C CYS A 213 -2.78 4.76 0.02
N ALA A 214 -2.25 4.60 -1.19
CA ALA A 214 -1.15 3.69 -1.48
C ALA A 214 -0.29 4.27 -2.60
N HIS A 215 0.91 3.74 -2.71
CA HIS A 215 1.94 4.23 -3.61
C HIS A 215 2.33 3.15 -4.62
N ALA A 216 2.90 3.60 -5.74
CA ALA A 216 3.61 2.76 -6.69
C ALA A 216 4.91 3.48 -7.09
N PRO A 217 6.05 2.77 -7.19
CA PRO A 217 7.28 3.38 -7.63
C PRO A 217 7.30 3.44 -9.16
N ALA A 218 7.69 4.60 -9.71
CA ALA A 218 8.08 4.72 -11.10
C ALA A 218 9.58 4.41 -11.19
N LEU A 219 9.90 3.26 -11.80
CA LEU A 219 11.26 2.76 -11.98
C LEU A 219 11.58 2.59 -13.46
N ALA A 220 12.86 2.75 -13.83
CA ALA A 220 13.32 2.34 -15.14
C ALA A 220 13.23 0.81 -15.30
N PRO A 221 12.89 0.31 -16.50
CA PRO A 221 12.92 -1.12 -16.75
C PRO A 221 14.36 -1.64 -16.68
N ILE A 222 14.55 -2.75 -15.98
CA ILE A 222 15.82 -3.48 -15.92
C ILE A 222 15.81 -4.67 -16.88
N PRO A 223 16.98 -5.17 -17.34
CA PRO A 223 17.05 -6.37 -18.16
C PRO A 223 16.49 -7.60 -17.43
N PRO A 224 15.84 -8.54 -18.17
CA PRO A 224 15.32 -9.75 -17.58
C PRO A 224 16.44 -10.63 -17.01
N ASP A 225 16.18 -11.22 -15.85
CA ASP A 225 17.10 -12.14 -15.17
C ASP A 225 16.60 -13.60 -15.26
N PRO A 226 17.38 -14.54 -15.83
CA PRO A 226 16.97 -15.93 -15.96
C PRO A 226 16.94 -16.71 -14.64
N ASN A 227 17.59 -16.22 -13.57
CA ASN A 227 17.74 -16.92 -12.29
C ASN A 227 16.93 -16.26 -11.15
N LEU A 228 15.90 -15.49 -11.52
CA LEU A 228 15.08 -14.75 -10.59
C LEU A 228 14.34 -15.65 -9.59
N SER A 229 14.21 -15.18 -8.34
CA SER A 229 13.36 -15.83 -7.34
C SER A 229 11.90 -15.74 -7.76
N PRO A 230 11.12 -16.84 -7.69
CA PRO A 230 9.67 -16.80 -7.90
C PRO A 230 8.94 -15.79 -7.00
N ARG A 231 9.51 -15.46 -5.84
CA ARG A 231 8.94 -14.49 -4.89
C ARG A 231 9.07 -13.03 -5.34
N SER A 232 10.02 -12.73 -6.23
CA SER A 232 10.23 -11.38 -6.78
C SER A 232 9.77 -11.28 -8.25
N ALA A 233 9.41 -12.41 -8.87
CA ALA A 233 9.07 -12.49 -10.29
C ALA A 233 7.89 -11.63 -10.75
N ALA A 234 6.97 -11.29 -9.85
CA ALA A 234 5.84 -10.44 -10.18
C ALA A 234 6.27 -9.00 -10.56
N GLU A 235 7.43 -8.54 -10.07
CA GLU A 235 7.96 -7.21 -10.33
C GLU A 235 8.52 -7.07 -11.76
N GLU A 236 8.98 -8.17 -12.38
CA GLU A 236 9.43 -8.18 -13.78
C GLU A 236 8.29 -8.12 -14.79
N LEU A 237 7.04 -8.36 -14.36
CA LEU A 237 5.89 -8.36 -15.27
C LEU A 237 5.58 -6.95 -15.80
N GLY A 238 6.06 -5.91 -15.12
CA GLY A 238 5.94 -4.53 -15.57
C GLY A 238 6.39 -3.53 -14.52
N TYR A 239 6.94 -2.43 -14.98
CA TYR A 239 7.64 -1.40 -14.20
C TYR A 239 6.72 -0.28 -13.66
N THR A 240 5.41 -0.50 -13.60
CA THR A 240 4.46 0.50 -13.07
C THR A 240 3.93 0.20 -11.68
N PHE A 241 3.86 -1.08 -11.28
CA PHE A 241 3.33 -1.58 -9.99
C PHE A 241 1.90 -1.11 -9.64
N LEU A 242 1.26 -0.37 -10.54
CA LEU A 242 0.07 0.44 -10.30
C LEU A 242 -1.24 -0.36 -10.28
N PRO A 243 -1.45 -1.42 -11.10
CA PRO A 243 -2.73 -2.11 -11.13
C PRO A 243 -3.17 -2.71 -9.79
N CYS A 244 -2.25 -3.31 -9.03
CA CYS A 244 -2.60 -3.88 -7.72
C CYS A 244 -3.01 -2.79 -6.71
N VAL A 245 -2.29 -1.65 -6.73
CA VAL A 245 -2.58 -0.47 -5.91
C VAL A 245 -3.96 0.08 -6.23
N LEU A 246 -4.28 0.25 -7.52
CA LEU A 246 -5.60 0.73 -7.94
C LEU A 246 -6.71 -0.26 -7.57
N ALA A 247 -6.49 -1.56 -7.73
CA ALA A 247 -7.45 -2.58 -7.36
C ALA A 247 -7.73 -2.57 -5.85
N GLY A 248 -6.69 -2.50 -5.02
CA GLY A 248 -6.82 -2.41 -3.56
C GLY A 248 -7.52 -1.13 -3.11
N LEU A 249 -7.09 0.02 -3.60
CA LEU A 249 -7.70 1.32 -3.28
C LEU A 249 -9.15 1.43 -3.73
N SER A 250 -9.57 0.66 -4.73
CA SER A 250 -10.96 0.67 -5.19
C SER A 250 -11.97 0.27 -4.10
N GLN A 251 -11.55 -0.51 -3.10
CA GLN A 251 -12.39 -0.97 -1.98
C GLN A 251 -11.77 -0.70 -0.60
N ALA A 252 -10.66 0.06 -0.55
CA ALA A 252 -10.05 0.46 0.72
C ALA A 252 -11.08 1.18 1.62
N PRO A 253 -11.25 0.77 2.89
CA PRO A 253 -12.24 1.38 3.78
C PRO A 253 -11.89 2.84 4.04
N HIS A 254 -12.90 3.68 4.27
CA HIS A 254 -12.68 5.05 4.74
C HIS A 254 -12.27 5.05 6.21
N PHE A 255 -11.51 6.06 6.61
CA PHE A 255 -11.18 6.32 8.00
C PHE A 255 -12.21 7.24 8.62
N GLN A 256 -12.66 6.92 9.82
CA GLN A 256 -13.56 7.77 10.59
C GLN A 256 -13.03 7.92 12.02
N PRO A 257 -12.88 9.13 12.59
CA PRO A 257 -12.52 9.26 14.00
C PRO A 257 -13.55 8.56 14.89
N SER A 258 -13.09 7.75 15.83
CA SER A 258 -13.96 6.91 16.68
C SER A 258 -14.90 7.72 17.59
N THR A 259 -14.62 9.02 17.75
CA THR A 259 -15.45 9.98 18.50
C THR A 259 -16.72 10.38 17.74
N VAL A 260 -16.79 10.13 16.43
CA VAL A 260 -17.96 10.45 15.58
C VAL A 260 -19.05 9.39 15.77
N SER A 261 -20.31 9.79 15.57
CA SER A 261 -21.48 8.91 15.70
C SER A 261 -21.34 7.64 14.85
N ALA A 262 -21.91 6.54 15.37
CA ALA A 262 -21.77 5.22 14.78
C ALA A 262 -22.33 5.15 13.36
N THR A 263 -21.45 4.89 12.40
CA THR A 263 -21.80 4.55 11.02
C THR A 263 -22.12 3.05 10.96
N PRO A 264 -23.20 2.64 10.26
CA PRO A 264 -23.51 1.23 10.07
C PRO A 264 -22.31 0.47 9.47
N HIS A 265 -22.06 -0.75 9.96
CA HIS A 265 -21.02 -1.65 9.45
C HIS A 265 -19.57 -1.16 9.60
N ARG A 266 -19.32 -0.11 10.39
CA ARG A 266 -17.95 0.24 10.79
C ARG A 266 -17.29 -0.91 11.55
N ILE A 267 -15.99 -1.04 11.43
CA ILE A 267 -15.15 -1.96 12.18
C ILE A 267 -14.33 -1.14 13.16
N MET A 268 -14.42 -1.49 14.44
CA MET A 268 -13.71 -0.86 15.54
C MET A 268 -12.51 -1.72 15.96
N ALA A 269 -11.52 -1.14 16.62
CA ALA A 269 -10.38 -1.89 17.16
C ALA A 269 -10.82 -3.07 18.05
N THR A 270 -11.90 -2.86 18.82
CA THR A 270 -12.48 -3.87 19.72
C THR A 270 -13.16 -5.04 19.01
N ASP A 271 -13.38 -4.94 17.70
CA ASP A 271 -13.95 -6.02 16.90
C ASP A 271 -12.86 -7.02 16.44
N VAL A 272 -11.58 -6.68 16.59
CA VAL A 272 -10.44 -7.55 16.23
C VAL A 272 -10.31 -8.72 17.20
N ASN A 273 -10.27 -9.94 16.68
CA ASN A 273 -10.15 -11.16 17.48
C ASN A 273 -8.74 -11.75 17.49
N ALA A 274 -7.96 -11.50 16.44
CA ALA A 274 -6.59 -12.01 16.34
C ALA A 274 -5.71 -11.06 15.52
N VAL A 275 -4.42 -11.00 15.90
CA VAL A 275 -3.37 -10.32 15.14
C VAL A 275 -2.34 -11.37 14.73
N VAL A 276 -2.02 -11.42 13.44
CA VAL A 276 -1.03 -12.33 12.84
C VAL A 276 0.12 -11.49 12.31
N LEU A 277 1.34 -11.86 12.70
CA LEU A 277 2.56 -11.15 12.34
C LEU A 277 3.78 -12.08 12.41
N PRO A 278 4.90 -11.73 11.76
CA PRO A 278 6.17 -12.42 11.98
C PRO A 278 6.56 -12.40 13.46
N ALA A 279 7.08 -13.51 13.97
CA ALA A 279 7.41 -13.68 15.39
C ALA A 279 8.44 -12.66 15.93
N THR A 280 9.24 -12.06 15.04
CA THR A 280 10.26 -11.05 15.36
C THR A 280 9.78 -9.61 15.18
N ALA A 281 8.51 -9.39 14.82
CA ALA A 281 7.94 -8.09 14.47
C ALA A 281 6.99 -7.51 15.53
N CYS A 282 7.06 -7.97 16.79
CA CYS A 282 6.09 -7.62 17.83
C CYS A 282 6.22 -6.19 18.41
N GLY A 283 7.17 -5.40 17.94
CA GLY A 283 7.50 -4.09 18.51
C GLY A 283 6.84 -2.89 17.82
N SER A 284 5.98 -3.10 16.80
CA SER A 284 5.35 -1.99 16.08
C SER A 284 4.24 -1.32 16.89
N SER A 285 3.93 -0.06 16.57
CA SER A 285 2.90 0.73 17.26
C SER A 285 1.53 0.06 17.21
N ALA A 286 1.10 -0.42 16.04
CA ALA A 286 -0.15 -1.19 15.91
C ALA A 286 -0.19 -2.40 16.84
N VAL A 287 0.87 -3.20 16.88
CA VAL A 287 0.90 -4.43 17.71
C VAL A 287 0.78 -4.06 19.17
N LEU A 288 1.57 -3.10 19.65
CA LEU A 288 1.54 -2.63 21.04
C LEU A 288 0.19 -2.02 21.44
N SER A 289 -0.58 -1.51 20.48
CA SER A 289 -1.90 -0.93 20.72
C SER A 289 -3.02 -1.98 20.85
N PHE A 290 -2.83 -3.18 20.27
CA PHE A 290 -3.77 -4.28 20.39
C PHE A 290 -3.60 -5.13 21.68
N VAL A 291 -2.53 -4.90 22.46
CA VAL A 291 -2.20 -5.67 23.68
C VAL A 291 -2.69 -5.00 24.96
#